data_AF-A0A526PWN1-F1
#
_entry.id   AF-A0A526PWN1-F1
#
_cell.length_a   1.000
_cell.length_b   1.000
_cell.length_c   1.000
_cell.angle_alpha   90.00
_cell.angle_beta   90.00
_cell.angle_gamma   90.00
#
_symmetry.space_group_name_H-M   'P 1'
#
loop_
_entity.id
_entity.type
_entity.pdbx_description
1 polymer ?
#
loop_
_entity_poly.entity_id
_entity_poly.type
_entity_poly.pdbx_seq_one_letter_code
_entity_poly.pdbx_strand_id
1 'polypeptide(L)'
;SEPGLLKFTVTDAGIKYRTSTALTQSIEVVERRVNELGTTEPIVQRQGDDRILVQVPGLQDPQRLKEILGQTAKLTFQMVDQSVPVQDALNGRPPAGSSILYSQDDPPVPYLIENRVIVSGEN
;
A
#
# COMPACT_ATOMS: atom_id res chain seq x y z
N SER A 1 -17.38 -38.33 27.77
CA SER A 1 -16.09 -38.21 27.09
C SER A 1 -16.05 -36.85 26.44
N GLU A 2 -15.40 -35.85 27.04
CA GLU A 2 -15.35 -34.50 26.46
C GLU A 2 -14.40 -34.49 25.25
N PRO A 3 -14.71 -33.75 24.17
CA PRO A 3 -13.88 -33.72 22.98
C PRO A 3 -12.55 -33.04 23.29
N GLY A 4 -11.47 -33.69 22.84
CA GLY A 4 -10.09 -33.29 23.13
C GLY A 4 -9.76 -31.86 22.71
N LEU A 5 -9.17 -31.11 23.63
CA LEU A 5 -8.55 -29.82 23.35
C LEU A 5 -7.25 -30.04 22.57
N LEU A 6 -7.16 -29.48 21.36
CA LEU A 6 -5.90 -29.37 20.63
C LEU A 6 -5.34 -27.96 20.80
N LYS A 7 -4.14 -27.85 21.38
CA LYS A 7 -3.41 -26.59 21.53
C LYS A 7 -2.25 -26.58 20.55
N PHE A 8 -2.29 -25.68 19.58
CA PHE A 8 -1.18 -25.40 18.68
C PHE A 8 -0.43 -24.15 19.18
N THR A 9 0.89 -24.25 19.30
CA THR A 9 1.78 -23.12 19.59
C THR A 9 2.74 -22.93 18.44
N VAL A 10 2.92 -21.68 17.99
CA VAL A 10 3.93 -21.36 16.99
C VAL A 10 5.31 -21.63 17.58
N THR A 11 6.17 -22.30 16.83
CA THR A 11 7.55 -22.57 17.24
C THR A 11 8.43 -21.34 17.01
N ASP A 12 9.52 -21.21 17.76
CA ASP A 12 10.50 -20.13 17.55
C ASP A 12 11.07 -20.15 16.12
N ALA A 13 11.27 -21.35 15.55
CA ALA A 13 11.65 -21.53 14.16
C ALA A 13 10.59 -20.97 13.19
N GLY A 14 9.29 -21.18 13.48
CA GLY A 14 8.18 -20.63 12.71
C GLY A 14 8.09 -19.12 12.81
N ILE A 15 8.33 -18.53 13.99
CA ILE A 15 8.40 -17.07 14.15
C ILE A 15 9.57 -16.52 13.32
N LYS A 16 10.77 -17.08 13.47
CA LYS A 16 11.96 -16.63 12.76
C LYS A 16 11.80 -16.71 11.24
N TYR A 17 11.21 -17.80 10.74
CA TYR A 17 10.90 -17.96 9.32
C TYR A 17 9.97 -16.84 8.84
N ARG A 18 8.84 -16.61 9.53
CA ARG A 18 7.86 -15.57 9.14
C ARG A 18 8.48 -14.17 9.17
N THR A 19 9.26 -13.84 10.19
CA THR A 19 9.95 -12.54 10.29
C THR A 19 10.95 -12.37 9.15
N SER A 20 11.74 -13.39 8.84
CA SER A 20 12.69 -13.33 7.73
C SER A 20 11.98 -13.18 6.38
N THR A 21 10.87 -13.88 6.15
CA THR A 21 10.06 -13.74 4.93
C THR A 21 9.47 -12.33 4.82
N ALA A 22 8.88 -11.81 5.90
CA ALA A 22 8.33 -10.46 5.93
C ALA A 22 9.39 -9.39 5.65
N LEU A 23 10.61 -9.59 6.17
CA LEU A 23 11.73 -8.69 5.93
C LEU A 23 12.20 -8.73 4.46
N THR A 24 12.29 -9.90 3.84
CA THR A 24 12.61 -10.02 2.42
C THR A 24 11.57 -9.30 1.55
N GLN A 25 10.28 -9.50 1.82
CA GLN A 25 9.20 -8.80 1.12
C GLN A 25 9.27 -7.28 1.33
N SER A 26 9.59 -6.85 2.54
CA SER A 26 9.75 -5.43 2.85
C SER A 26 10.91 -4.79 2.08
N ILE A 27 12.01 -5.52 1.88
CA ILE A 27 13.14 -5.06 1.07
C ILE A 27 12.72 -4.79 -0.37
N GLU A 28 11.97 -5.71 -1.00
CA GLU A 28 11.46 -5.53 -2.37
C GLU A 28 10.55 -4.30 -2.49
N VAL A 29 9.68 -4.07 -1.50
CA VAL A 29 8.79 -2.90 -1.46
C VAL A 29 9.59 -1.60 -1.32
N VAL A 30 10.58 -1.58 -0.43
CA VAL A 30 11.46 -0.43 -0.22
C VAL A 30 12.23 -0.13 -1.50
N GLU A 31 12.82 -1.13 -2.15
CA GLU A 31 13.58 -0.97 -3.39
C GLU A 31 12.74 -0.33 -4.50
N ARG A 32 11.52 -0.85 -4.75
CA ARG A 32 10.60 -0.27 -5.74
C ARG A 32 10.30 1.20 -5.46
N ARG A 33 10.02 1.53 -4.20
CA ARG A 33 9.69 2.90 -3.77
C ARG A 33 10.85 3.88 -3.92
N VAL A 34 12.08 3.43 -3.64
CA VAL A 34 13.26 4.27 -3.82
C VAL A 34 13.56 4.47 -5.31
N ASN A 35 13.34 3.46 -6.16
CA ASN A 35 13.50 3.58 -7.61
C ASN A 35 12.53 4.60 -8.24
N GLU A 36 11.34 4.79 -7.67
CA GLU A 36 10.37 5.82 -8.10
C GLU A 36 10.90 7.27 -7.94
N LEU A 37 11.97 7.48 -7.16
CA LEU A 37 12.60 8.81 -7.00
C LEU A 37 13.50 9.23 -8.18
N GLY A 38 13.72 8.36 -9.17
CA GLY A 38 14.55 8.68 -10.34
C GLY A 38 16.06 8.78 -10.04
N THR A 39 16.52 8.23 -8.92
CA THR A 39 17.93 8.24 -8.50
C THR A 39 18.73 7.11 -9.15
N THR A 40 20.03 7.33 -9.39
CA THR A 40 20.95 6.27 -9.82
C THR A 40 21.15 5.25 -8.70
N GLU A 41 20.62 4.04 -8.91
CA GLU A 41 20.81 2.78 -8.17
C GLU A 41 20.95 2.90 -6.63
N PRO A 42 19.85 2.86 -5.88
CA PRO A 42 19.89 2.80 -4.43
C PRO A 42 20.41 1.45 -3.92
N ILE A 43 21.08 1.44 -2.77
CA ILE A 43 21.45 0.20 -2.07
C ILE A 43 20.40 -0.06 -0.98
N VAL A 44 19.65 -1.16 -1.14
CA VAL A 44 18.68 -1.64 -0.15
C VAL A 44 19.09 -3.04 0.30
N GLN A 45 19.41 -3.19 1.58
CA GLN A 45 19.89 -4.47 2.09
C GLN A 45 19.42 -4.72 3.52
N ARG A 46 19.35 -6.01 3.88
CA ARG A 46 19.06 -6.44 5.24
C ARG A 46 20.18 -6.02 6.20
N GLN A 47 19.80 -5.54 7.37
CA GLN A 47 20.71 -5.25 8.48
C GLN A 47 20.24 -6.01 9.74
N GLY A 48 20.93 -7.09 10.10
CA GLY A 48 20.53 -7.92 11.25
C GLY A 48 19.20 -8.64 11.00
N ASP A 49 18.43 -8.89 12.05
CA ASP A 49 17.23 -9.72 11.96
C ASP A 49 15.93 -8.96 11.65
N ASP A 50 15.91 -7.64 11.85
CA ASP A 50 14.70 -6.82 11.89
C ASP A 50 14.84 -5.43 11.23
N ARG A 51 15.99 -5.11 10.62
CA ARG A 51 16.23 -3.79 10.01
C ARG A 51 16.61 -3.88 8.54
N ILE A 52 16.36 -2.77 7.84
CA ILE A 52 16.75 -2.55 6.45
C ILE A 52 17.65 -1.32 6.40
N LEU A 53 18.80 -1.45 5.75
CA LEU A 53 19.70 -0.35 5.42
C LEU A 53 19.32 0.17 4.02
N VAL A 54 19.11 1.47 3.92
CA VAL A 54 18.80 2.16 2.66
C VAL A 54 19.84 3.25 2.44
N GLN A 55 20.51 3.23 1.30
CA GLN A 55 21.44 4.28 0.87
C GLN A 55 21.04 4.77 -0.52
N VAL A 56 20.92 6.09 -0.67
CA VAL A 56 20.51 6.74 -1.92
C VAL A 56 21.52 7.83 -2.24
N PRO A 57 22.56 7.54 -3.03
CA PRO A 57 23.57 8.53 -3.40
C PRO A 57 22.96 9.70 -4.17
N GLY A 58 23.39 10.92 -3.88
CA GLY A 58 22.90 12.12 -4.57
C GLY A 58 21.46 12.51 -4.25
N LEU A 59 20.84 11.92 -3.22
CA LEU A 59 19.50 12.30 -2.77
C LEU A 59 19.50 13.75 -2.27
N GLN A 60 18.70 14.59 -2.94
CA GLN A 60 18.58 16.02 -2.60
C GLN A 60 17.61 16.26 -1.44
N ASP A 61 16.56 15.44 -1.33
CA ASP A 61 15.52 15.60 -0.30
C ASP A 61 15.33 14.29 0.51
N PRO A 62 15.98 14.19 1.69
CA PRO A 62 15.78 13.09 2.61
C PRO A 62 14.38 13.01 3.23
N GLN A 63 13.67 14.14 3.32
CA GLN A 63 12.33 14.18 3.88
C GLN A 63 11.34 13.50 2.93
N ARG A 64 11.46 13.77 1.63
CA ARG A 64 10.68 13.09 0.60
C ARG A 64 10.87 11.58 0.60
N LEU A 65 12.11 11.12 0.79
CA LEU A 65 12.40 9.69 0.93
C LEU A 65 11.70 9.09 2.16
N LYS A 66 11.74 9.77 3.32
CA LYS A 66 11.05 9.31 4.53
C LYS A 66 9.54 9.23 4.34
N GLU A 67 8.93 10.20 3.66
CA GLU A 67 7.49 10.19 3.37
C GLU A 67 7.11 8.98 2.51
N ILE A 68 7.83 8.76 1.42
CA ILE A 68 7.57 7.64 0.50
C ILE A 68 7.76 6.29 1.21
N LEU A 69 8.79 6.14 2.04
CA LEU A 69 9.02 4.91 2.80
C LEU A 69 8.02 4.73 3.95
N GLY A 70 7.60 5.81 4.61
CA GLY A 70 6.68 5.79 5.75
C GLY A 70 5.20 5.68 5.36
N GLN A 71 4.84 5.94 4.11
CA GLN A 71 3.45 5.84 3.66
C GLN A 71 3.02 4.38 3.52
N THR A 72 2.08 3.91 4.33
CA THR A 72 1.46 2.60 4.09
C THR A 72 0.70 2.64 2.77
N ALA A 73 1.04 1.73 1.84
CA ALA A 73 0.29 1.59 0.60
C ALA A 73 -1.03 0.91 0.93
N LYS A 74 -2.15 1.64 0.83
CA LYS A 74 -3.49 1.09 0.99
C LYS A 74 -4.14 0.99 -0.38
N LEU A 75 -4.37 -0.24 -0.83
CA LEU A 75 -5.16 -0.48 -2.03
C LEU A 75 -6.62 -0.71 -1.63
N THR A 76 -7.54 0.05 -2.20
CA THR A 76 -8.98 -0.15 -1.98
C THR A 76 -9.69 -0.39 -3.30
N PHE A 77 -10.60 -1.35 -3.29
CA PHE A 77 -11.54 -1.59 -4.37
C PHE A 77 -12.91 -1.06 -3.92
N GLN A 78 -13.42 -0.10 -4.67
CA GLN A 78 -14.69 0.57 -4.47
C GLN A 78 -15.51 0.46 -5.75
N MET A 79 -16.84 0.49 -5.64
CA MET A 79 -17.72 0.41 -6.82
C MET A 79 -17.82 1.75 -7.53
N VAL A 80 -18.00 1.70 -8.85
CA VAL A 80 -18.47 2.85 -9.61
C VAL A 80 -19.96 3.01 -9.35
N ASP A 81 -20.34 4.18 -8.87
CA ASP A 81 -21.74 4.57 -8.69
C ASP A 81 -22.31 5.00 -10.03
N GLN A 82 -23.39 4.33 -10.46
CA GLN A 82 -24.07 4.57 -11.74
C GLN A 82 -25.44 5.24 -11.55
N SER A 83 -25.76 5.71 -10.35
CA SER A 83 -27.06 6.32 -10.03
C SER A 83 -27.32 7.61 -10.79
N VAL A 84 -26.26 8.39 -11.07
CA VAL A 84 -26.32 9.61 -11.87
C VAL A 84 -25.09 9.71 -12.79
N PRO A 85 -25.20 10.39 -13.94
CA PRO A 85 -24.04 10.73 -14.75
C PRO A 85 -23.02 11.56 -13.97
N VAL A 86 -21.73 11.26 -14.13
CA VAL A 86 -20.66 11.99 -13.43
C VAL A 86 -20.65 13.49 -13.78
N GLN A 87 -21.09 13.85 -14.98
CA GLN A 87 -21.23 15.24 -15.43
C GLN A 87 -22.24 16.03 -14.58
N ASP A 88 -23.35 15.40 -14.20
CA ASP A 88 -24.36 16.02 -13.35
C ASP A 88 -23.82 16.21 -11.93
N ALA A 89 -23.07 15.22 -11.42
CA ALA A 89 -22.40 15.31 -10.13
C ALA A 89 -21.30 16.38 -10.09
N LEU A 90 -20.59 16.61 -11.20
CA LEU A 90 -19.57 17.66 -11.35
C LEU A 90 -20.18 19.07 -11.33
N ASN A 91 -21.36 19.24 -11.94
CA ASN A 91 -22.07 20.52 -11.98
C ASN A 91 -22.86 20.81 -10.69
N GLY A 92 -23.02 19.81 -9.83
CA GLY A 92 -23.80 19.88 -8.60
C GLY A 92 -23.06 19.26 -7.42
N ARG A 93 -23.77 18.37 -6.69
CA ARG A 93 -23.19 17.62 -5.58
C ARG A 93 -23.29 16.12 -5.88
N PRO A 94 -22.25 15.32 -5.57
CA PRO A 94 -22.33 13.87 -5.63
C PRO A 94 -23.49 13.32 -4.78
N PRO A 95 -24.12 12.19 -5.18
CA PRO A 95 -25.08 11.47 -4.36
C PRO A 95 -24.54 11.13 -2.97
N ALA A 96 -25.45 10.95 -2.01
CA ALA A 96 -25.08 10.56 -0.67
C ALA A 96 -24.35 9.21 -0.67
N GLY A 97 -23.15 9.18 -0.08
CA GLY A 97 -22.34 7.97 -0.04
C GLY A 97 -21.36 7.80 -1.21
N SER A 98 -21.25 8.79 -2.11
CA SER A 98 -20.36 8.74 -3.27
C SER A 98 -19.45 9.96 -3.35
N SER A 99 -18.29 9.80 -4.00
CA SER A 99 -17.31 10.86 -4.24
C SER A 99 -16.83 10.81 -5.69
N ILE A 100 -16.42 11.97 -6.22
CA ILE A 100 -15.82 12.04 -7.56
C ILE A 100 -14.32 11.81 -7.42
N LEU A 101 -13.80 10.82 -8.14
CA LEU A 101 -12.37 10.57 -8.28
C LEU A 101 -11.97 10.68 -9.75
N TYR A 102 -10.76 11.16 -10.00
CA TYR A 102 -10.19 11.23 -11.34
C TYR A 102 -9.22 10.08 -11.57
N SER A 103 -9.23 9.52 -12.77
CA SER A 103 -8.19 8.58 -13.18
C SER A 103 -6.82 9.27 -13.29
N GLN A 104 -5.76 8.47 -13.32
CA GLN A 104 -4.40 8.95 -13.58
C GLN A 104 -4.08 8.98 -15.09
N ASP A 105 -5.08 8.80 -15.96
CA ASP A 105 -4.90 8.92 -17.42
C ASP A 105 -4.66 10.39 -17.80
N ASP A 106 -4.11 10.63 -19.00
CA ASP A 106 -3.96 11.96 -19.57
C ASP A 106 -4.77 12.07 -20.89
N PRO A 107 -5.88 12.84 -20.94
CA PRO A 107 -6.43 13.67 -19.86
C PRO A 107 -7.16 12.86 -18.77
N PRO A 108 -7.25 13.38 -17.53
CA PRO A 108 -7.89 12.67 -16.43
C PRO A 108 -9.40 12.54 -16.65
N VAL A 109 -9.93 11.32 -16.43
CA VAL A 109 -11.35 11.01 -16.58
C VAL A 109 -12.02 10.96 -15.20
N PRO A 110 -13.12 11.70 -14.97
CA PRO A 110 -13.85 11.66 -13.71
C PRO A 110 -14.76 10.42 -13.63
N TYR A 111 -14.79 9.80 -12.46
CA TYR A 111 -15.70 8.71 -12.11
C TYR A 111 -16.42 9.03 -10.79
N LEU A 112 -17.67 8.62 -10.70
CA LEU A 112 -18.41 8.63 -9.45
C LEU A 112 -18.18 7.29 -8.74
N ILE A 113 -17.64 7.33 -7.52
CA ILE A 113 -17.19 6.15 -6.79
C ILE A 113 -17.93 6.07 -5.44
N GLU A 114 -18.47 4.91 -5.11
CA GLU A 114 -19.07 4.66 -3.80
C GLU A 114 -17.99 4.73 -2.71
N ASN A 115 -18.26 5.46 -1.63
CA ASN A 115 -17.35 5.59 -0.49
C ASN A 115 -17.14 4.26 0.27
N ARG A 116 -18.02 3.28 0.02
CA ARG A 116 -17.90 1.95 0.62
C ARG A 116 -16.75 1.17 -0.04
N VAL A 117 -15.77 0.82 0.77
CA VAL A 117 -14.71 -0.12 0.38
C VAL A 117 -15.28 -1.53 0.41
N ILE A 118 -15.24 -2.22 -0.72
CA ILE A 118 -15.66 -3.62 -0.84
C ILE A 118 -14.51 -4.56 -0.47
N VAL A 119 -13.29 -4.21 -0.89
CA VAL A 119 -12.07 -4.96 -0.53
C VAL A 119 -10.95 -3.96 -0.24
N SER A 120 -10.25 -4.15 0.87
CA SER A 120 -8.97 -3.49 1.13
C SER A 120 -7.84 -4.50 0.98
N GLY A 121 -6.89 -4.20 0.11
CA GLY A 121 -5.59 -4.87 0.07
C GLY A 121 -4.68 -4.23 1.11
N GLU A 122 -4.70 -4.75 2.33
CA GLU A 122 -3.57 -4.64 3.24
C GLU A 122 -2.76 -5.94 3.08
N ASN A 123 -1.50 -5.82 2.65
CA ASN A 123 -0.55 -6.93 2.63
C ASN A 123 0.07 -7.11 4.02
#